data_AF-A0A2W0C8D3-F1
#
_entry.id   AF-A0A2W0C8D3-F1
#
_cell.length_a   1.000
_cell.length_b   1.000
_cell.length_c   1.000
_cell.angle_alpha   90.00
_cell.angle_beta   90.00
_cell.angle_gamma   90.00
#
_symmetry.space_group_name_H-M   'P 1'
#
loop_
_entity.id
_entity.type
_entity.pdbx_description
1 polymer ?
#
loop_
_entity_poly.entity_id
_entity_poly.type
_entity_poly.pdbx_seq_one_letter_code
_entity_poly.pdbx_strand_id
1 'polypeptide(L)' 'MQLDKYGEIIPINCYEQTVNTGDLLIANTSEFDLTEGKVYVCRAVQNDIEVENDEGEIERYSQEWFDFYRGQVVKGY' A
#
# COMPACT_ATOMS: atom_id res chain seq x y z
N MET A 1 0.38 6.50 -17.38
CA MET A 1 -0.60 5.47 -16.98
C MET A 1 -0.14 4.18 -17.61
N GLN A 2 0.35 3.25 -16.80
CA GLN A 2 0.76 1.93 -17.27
C GLN A 2 -0.39 0.99 -16.93
N LEU A 3 -0.97 0.38 -17.96
CA LEU A 3 -2.00 -0.64 -17.82
C LEU A 3 -1.32 -1.98 -18.04
N ASP A 4 -1.75 -3.00 -17.32
CA ASP A 4 -1.33 -4.36 -17.64
C ASP A 4 -2.06 -4.86 -18.89
N LYS A 5 -1.78 -6.09 -19.30
CA LYS A 5 -2.42 -6.72 -20.47
C LYS A 5 -3.93 -6.96 -20.29
N TYR A 6 -4.47 -6.76 -19.09
CA TYR A 6 -5.89 -6.94 -18.76
C TYR A 6 -6.63 -5.61 -18.54
N GLY A 7 -5.92 -4.47 -18.65
CA GLY A 7 -6.52 -3.15 -18.50
C GLY A 7 -6.68 -2.72 -17.05
N GLU A 8 -6.06 -3.42 -16.10
CA GLU A 8 -6.05 -3.03 -14.70
C GLU A 8 -5.02 -1.93 -14.45
N ILE A 9 -5.35 -1.02 -13.52
CA ILE A 9 -4.46 0.07 -13.16
C ILE A 9 -3.30 -0.52 -12.38
N ILE A 10 -2.12 -0.47 -12.97
CA ILE A 10 -0.89 -0.81 -12.26
C ILE A 10 -0.64 0.29 -11.24
N PRO A 11 -0.58 -0.02 -9.92
CA PRO A 11 -0.07 0.92 -8.94
C PRO A 11 1.31 1.38 -9.42
N ILE A 12 1.46 2.67 -9.70
CA ILE A 12 2.78 3.20 -10.02
C ILE A 12 3.54 3.13 -8.71
N ASN A 13 4.37 2.11 -8.56
CA ASN A 13 5.16 1.96 -7.36
C ASN A 13 6.17 3.11 -7.31
N CYS A 14 5.91 4.06 -6.44
CA CYS A 14 6.68 5.29 -6.29
C CYS A 14 7.77 5.10 -5.23
N TYR A 15 8.64 4.10 -5.40
CA TYR A 15 9.72 3.73 -4.47
C TYR A 15 10.64 4.89 -4.03
N GLU A 16 10.60 6.04 -4.71
CA GLU A 16 11.39 7.24 -4.37
C GLU A 16 10.69 8.22 -3.40
N GLN A 17 9.50 7.92 -2.87
CA GLN A 17 8.70 8.91 -2.15
C GLN A 17 8.44 8.59 -0.67
N THR A 18 8.54 9.62 0.16
CA THR A 18 8.31 9.56 1.62
C THR A 18 6.84 9.27 1.95
N VAL A 19 6.61 8.15 2.64
CA VAL A 19 5.34 7.76 3.27
C VAL A 19 5.09 8.65 4.49
N ASN A 20 3.84 9.02 4.73
CA ASN A 20 3.42 9.80 5.89
C ASN A 20 2.31 9.07 6.67
N THR A 21 2.19 9.38 7.95
CA THR A 21 1.01 8.99 8.75
C THR A 21 -0.27 9.45 8.06
N GLY A 22 -1.22 8.53 7.91
CA GLY A 22 -2.51 8.73 7.26
C GLY A 22 -2.52 8.34 5.78
N ASP A 23 -1.37 8.05 5.18
CA ASP A 23 -1.32 7.59 3.79
C ASP A 23 -1.98 6.21 3.61
N LEU A 24 -2.59 6.00 2.45
CA LEU A 24 -3.18 4.73 2.06
C LEU A 24 -2.13 3.85 1.38
N LEU A 25 -2.06 2.61 1.84
CA LEU A 25 -1.09 1.61 1.45
C LEU A 25 -1.83 0.41 0.88
N ILE A 26 -1.32 -0.21 -0.17
CA ILE A 26 -1.90 -1.44 -0.73
C ILE A 26 -0.88 -2.55 -0.47
N ALA A 27 -1.25 -3.59 0.27
CA ALA A 27 -0.31 -4.70 0.47
C ALA A 27 -0.02 -5.39 -0.88
N ASN A 28 1.25 -5.67 -1.16
CA ASN A 28 1.68 -6.41 -2.36
C ASN A 28 2.07 -7.87 -2.03
N THR A 29 1.76 -8.32 -0.82
CA THR A 29 2.01 -9.67 -0.30
C THR A 29 0.82 -10.16 0.51
N SER A 30 0.70 -11.48 0.63
CA SER A 30 -0.29 -12.16 1.49
C SER A 30 0.36 -12.88 2.68
N GLU A 31 1.49 -12.36 3.16
CA GLU A 31 2.24 -12.91 4.29
C GLU A 31 2.08 -12.02 5.53
N PHE A 32 2.36 -12.60 6.71
CA PHE A 32 2.42 -11.88 8.00
C PHE A 32 1.16 -11.05 8.28
N ASP A 33 0.00 -11.70 8.11
CA ASP A 33 -1.31 -11.12 8.42
C ASP A 33 -1.68 -9.90 7.56
N LEU A 34 -1.07 -9.82 6.37
CA LEU A 34 -1.50 -8.97 5.26
C LEU A 34 -2.23 -9.80 4.20
N THR A 35 -3.10 -9.14 3.45
CA THR A 35 -3.77 -9.69 2.26
C THR A 35 -3.39 -8.85 1.05
N GLU A 36 -2.82 -9.50 0.02
CA GLU A 36 -2.42 -8.82 -1.22
C GLU A 36 -3.61 -8.10 -1.86
N GLY A 37 -3.40 -6.84 -2.27
CA GLY A 37 -4.40 -5.97 -2.85
C GLY A 37 -5.31 -5.27 -1.83
N LYS A 38 -5.26 -5.61 -0.54
CA LYS A 38 -6.02 -4.91 0.50
C LYS A 38 -5.39 -3.56 0.84
N VAL A 39 -6.25 -2.58 1.14
CA VAL A 39 -5.84 -1.23 1.52
C VAL A 39 -5.70 -1.13 3.04
N TYR A 40 -4.57 -0.59 3.48
CA TYR A 40 -4.22 -0.31 4.86
C TYR A 40 -3.97 1.19 5.05
N VAL A 41 -4.11 1.67 6.28
CA VAL A 41 -3.81 3.06 6.64
C VAL A 41 -2.50 3.09 7.41
N CYS A 42 -1.55 3.89 6.94
CA CYS A 42 -0.31 4.13 7.66
C CYS A 42 -0.60 4.87 8.97
N ARG A 43 -0.25 4.28 10.12
CA ARG A 43 -0.38 4.95 11.43
C ARG A 43 0.86 5.73 11.80
N ALA A 44 2.04 5.20 11.52
CA ALA A 44 3.30 5.88 11.80
C ALA A 44 4.36 5.47 10.77
N VAL A 45 5.26 6.43 10.49
CA VAL A 45 6.45 6.20 9.67
C VAL A 45 7.67 6.59 10.50
N GLN A 46 8.54 5.62 10.75
CA GLN A 46 9.86 5.86 11.32
C GLN A 46 10.90 5.24 10.38
N ASN A 47 11.34 4.01 10.69
CA ASN A 47 12.15 3.18 9.78
C ASN A 47 11.25 2.23 8.98
N ASP A 48 10.23 1.69 9.65
CA ASP A 48 9.20 0.81 9.10
C ASP A 48 7.84 1.51 9.11
N ILE A 49 6.87 0.89 8.44
CA ILE A 49 5.48 1.35 8.40
C ILE A 49 4.71 0.62 9.48
N GLU A 50 4.02 1.38 10.32
CA GLU A 50 3.06 0.82 11.28
C GLU A 50 1.64 0.81 10.68
N VAL A 51 1.00 -0.35 10.62
CA VAL A 51 -0.40 -0.52 10.18
C VAL A 51 -1.17 -1.42 11.14
N GLU A 52 -2.49 -1.37 11.08
CA GLU A 52 -3.36 -2.37 11.70
C GLU A 52 -3.57 -3.51 10.70
N ASN A 53 -3.15 -4.73 11.06
CA ASN A 53 -3.15 -5.90 10.19
C ASN A 53 -4.54 -6.57 10.09
N ASP A 54 -4.63 -7.71 9.42
CA ASP A 54 -5.90 -8.41 9.21
C ASP A 54 -6.50 -9.00 10.49
N GLU A 55 -5.67 -9.19 11.52
CA GLU A 55 -6.10 -9.63 12.86
C GLU A 55 -6.50 -8.45 13.77
N GLY A 56 -6.33 -7.21 13.31
CA GLY A 56 -6.59 -6.00 14.09
C GLY A 56 -5.44 -5.61 15.03
N GLU A 57 -4.27 -6.22 14.87
CA GLU A 57 -3.08 -5.91 15.64
C GLU A 57 -2.27 -4.78 14.98
N ILE A 58 -1.64 -3.94 15.80
CA ILE A 58 -0.77 -2.87 15.32
C ILE A 58 0.64 -3.44 15.19
N GLU A 59 1.11 -3.60 13.96
CA GLU A 59 2.39 -4.20 13.65
C GLU A 59 3.21 -3.34 12.66
N ARG A 60 4.52 -3.59 12.62
CA ARG A 60 5.47 -2.87 11.79
C ARG A 60 5.95 -3.73 10.65
N TYR A 61 5.93 -3.14 9.47
CA TYR A 61 6.20 -3.81 8.22
C TYR A 61 7.18 -3.03 7.37
N SER A 62 7.97 -3.75 6.59
CA SER A 62 8.87 -3.15 5.61
C SER A 62 8.06 -2.38 4.56
N GLN A 63 8.61 -1.25 4.10
CA GLN A 63 7.99 -0.47 3.02
C GLN A 63 7.83 -1.27 1.74
N GLU A 64 8.67 -2.29 1.52
CA GLU A 64 8.65 -3.13 0.34
C GLU A 64 7.40 -4.02 0.24
N TRP A 65 6.66 -4.20 1.34
CA TRP A 65 5.43 -5.00 1.39
C TRP A 65 4.18 -4.22 0.95
N PHE A 66 4.36 -2.96 0.56
CA PHE A 66 3.26 -2.10 0.15
C PHE A 66 3.55 -1.38 -1.17
N ASP A 67 2.51 -1.26 -1.98
CA ASP A 67 2.40 -0.28 -3.04
C ASP A 67 1.76 1.00 -2.50
N PHE A 68 2.33 2.15 -2.86
CA PHE A 68 1.90 3.46 -2.35
C PHE A 68 0.97 4.16 -3.34
N TYR A 69 -0.24 4.52 -2.90
CA TYR A 69 -1.23 5.21 -3.74
C TYR A 69 -1.44 6.66 -3.30
N ARG A 70 -1.11 7.63 -4.18
CA ARG A 70 -1.23 9.08 -3.91
C ARG A 70 -2.47 9.77 -4.49
N GLY A 71 -3.59 9.05 -4.60
CA GLY A 71 -4.86 9.69 -4.97
C GLY A 71 -4.96 10.16 -6.42
N GLN A 72 -4.27 9.50 -7.36
CA GLN A 72 -4.58 9.69 -8.78
C GLN A 72 -5.98 9.15 -9.06
N VAL A 73 -6.95 10.03 -9.31
CA VAL A 73 -8.34 9.67 -9.63
C VAL A 73 -8.39 8.49 -10.60
N VAL A 74 -8.83 7.33 -10.12
CA VAL A 74 -9.22 6.20 -10.96
C VAL A 74 -10.52 6.62 -11.64
N LYS A 75 -10.42 7.22 -12.84
CA LYS A 75 -11.59 7.42 -13.69
C LYS A 75 -12.01 6.05 -14.20
N GLY A 76 -13.00 5.44 -13.56
CA GLY A 76 -13.71 4.29 -14.11
C GLY A 76 -14.34 4.70 -15.44
N TYR A 77 -14.06 3.93 -16.48
CA TYR A 77 -14.75 3.99 -17.77
C TYR A 77 -15.75 2.84 -17.84
#